data_AF-A0A8C6S878-F1
#
_entry.id   AF-A0A8C6S878-F1
#
_cell.length_a   1.000
_cell.length_b   1.000
_cell.length_c   1.000
_cell.angle_alpha   90.00
_cell.angle_beta   90.00
_cell.angle_gamma   90.00
#
_symmetry.space_group_name_H-M   'P 1'
#
loop_
_entity.id
_entity.type
_entity.pdbx_description
1 polymer ?
#
loop_
_entity_poly.entity_id
_entity_poly.type
_entity_poly.pdbx_seq_one_letter_code
_entity_poly.pdbx_strand_id
1 'polypeptide(L)'
;ETYAGWFRCVCVSAVCFSLCSEIPLWGYHFVDKNLTWSEAQQFCRQHYHDLACVSSSEDNLRLPRPPGYSAPVWIGLYDDPTDLSQWKWTATDSSGSFQNWESGEPRYIHEPHPALVTLVQTLGGAVAQQLD
;
A
#
# COMPACT_ATOMS: atom_id res chain seq x y z
N GLU A 1 14.74 -13.65 -8.24
CA GLU A 1 13.75 -13.32 -9.28
C GLU A 1 12.47 -14.08 -8.98
N THR A 2 11.67 -13.68 -7.98
CA THR A 2 10.58 -14.60 -7.57
C THR A 2 9.42 -13.96 -6.81
N TYR A 3 8.91 -12.80 -7.22
CA TYR A 3 7.55 -12.39 -6.88
C TYR A 3 6.89 -11.82 -8.14
N ALA A 4 6.73 -12.68 -9.14
CA ALA A 4 6.28 -12.35 -10.49
C ALA A 4 4.75 -12.14 -10.55
N GLY A 5 4.21 -11.38 -9.60
CA GLY A 5 2.85 -10.88 -9.66
C GLY A 5 2.84 -9.54 -10.35
N TRP A 6 2.15 -9.43 -11.49
CA TRP A 6 1.83 -8.14 -12.07
C TRP A 6 0.45 -7.72 -11.57
N PHE A 7 0.41 -6.67 -10.76
CA PHE A 7 -0.82 -6.09 -10.23
C PHE A 7 -0.87 -4.60 -10.49
N ARG A 8 -2.08 -4.06 -10.38
CA ARG A 8 -2.32 -2.61 -10.33
C ARG A 8 -1.86 -2.05 -9.00
N CYS A 9 -1.62 -0.75 -8.91
CA CYS A 9 -1.16 -0.12 -7.68
C CYS A 9 -2.01 1.08 -7.27
N VAL A 10 -1.89 1.46 -5.99
CA VAL A 10 -2.43 2.72 -5.49
C VAL A 10 -1.24 3.61 -5.11
N CYS A 11 -1.19 4.81 -5.66
CA CYS A 11 -0.18 5.82 -5.30
C CYS A 11 -0.77 6.84 -4.33
N VAL A 12 0.06 7.39 -3.45
CA VAL A 12 -0.28 8.59 -2.66
C VAL A 12 0.24 9.83 -3.37
N SER A 13 -0.59 10.87 -3.49
CA SER A 13 -0.17 12.20 -3.91
C SER A 13 0.10 13.05 -2.67
N ALA A 14 1.29 13.63 -2.59
CA ALA A 14 1.56 14.71 -1.65
C ALA A 14 0.80 15.95 -2.11
N VAL A 15 -0.26 16.32 -1.41
CA VAL A 15 -0.94 17.59 -1.69
C VAL A 15 -0.09 18.70 -1.09
N CYS A 16 0.42 19.59 -1.94
CA CYS A 16 1.17 20.76 -1.53
C CYS A 16 0.32 21.60 -0.57
N PHE A 17 0.81 21.81 0.66
CA PHE A 17 0.22 22.67 1.67
C PHE A 17 0.08 24.10 1.11
N SER A 18 -1.09 24.45 0.55
CA SER A 18 -1.51 25.84 0.51
C SER A 18 -2.03 26.23 1.89
N LEU A 19 -1.49 27.33 2.41
CA LEU A 19 -1.53 27.91 3.77
C LEU A 19 -2.93 28.12 4.42
N CYS A 20 -3.88 27.19 4.33
CA CYS A 20 -5.19 27.36 4.97
C CYS A 20 -5.76 26.16 5.73
N SER A 21 -5.07 25.01 5.81
CA SER A 21 -5.54 23.88 6.65
C SER A 21 -4.39 22.95 7.03
N GLU A 22 -4.10 22.81 8.33
CA GLU A 22 -3.11 21.88 8.87
C GLU A 22 -3.58 20.41 8.89
N ILE A 23 -4.23 19.95 7.82
CA ILE A 23 -4.60 18.54 7.69
C ILE A 23 -3.98 18.05 6.38
N PRO A 24 -2.93 17.19 6.42
CA PRO A 24 -2.44 16.53 5.24
C PRO A 24 -3.54 15.58 4.74
N LEU A 25 -4.31 16.03 3.75
CA LEU A 25 -5.22 15.16 3.02
C LEU A 25 -4.37 14.33 2.06
N TRP A 26 -4.03 13.10 2.47
CA TRP A 26 -3.40 12.14 1.58
C TRP A 26 -4.40 11.79 0.47
N GLY A 27 -4.04 12.13 -0.77
CA GLY A 27 -4.83 11.77 -1.94
C GLY A 27 -4.38 10.41 -2.46
N TYR A 28 -5.31 9.50 -2.70
CA TYR A 28 -5.01 8.17 -3.24
C TYR A 28 -5.41 8.08 -4.72
N HIS A 29 -4.54 7.51 -5.54
CA HIS A 29 -4.72 7.39 -6.99
C HIS A 29 -4.57 5.93 -7.42
N PHE A 30 -5.62 5.37 -8.02
CA PHE A 30 -5.56 4.03 -8.60
C PHE A 30 -4.87 4.08 -9.96
N VAL A 31 -3.87 3.23 -10.16
CA VAL A 31 -3.13 3.12 -11.41
C VAL A 31 -3.48 1.80 -12.09
N ASP A 32 -4.17 1.91 -13.23
CA ASP A 32 -4.53 0.77 -14.08
C ASP A 32 -3.34 0.36 -14.98
N LYS A 33 -2.25 -0.09 -14.36
CA LYS A 33 -1.07 -0.66 -15.02
C LYS A 33 -0.64 -1.91 -14.29
N ASN A 34 -0.43 -2.99 -15.03
CA ASN A 34 0.04 -4.24 -14.46
C ASN A 34 1.56 -4.17 -14.28
N LEU A 35 2.01 -4.03 -13.04
CA LEU A 35 3.41 -3.79 -12.68
C LEU A 35 3.85 -4.77 -11.59
N THR A 36 5.13 -5.12 -11.56
CA THR A 36 5.75 -5.70 -10.36
C THR A 36 5.76 -4.67 -9.23
N TRP A 37 5.93 -5.08 -7.98
CA TRP A 37 5.94 -4.13 -6.86
C TRP A 37 7.02 -3.04 -7.02
N SER A 38 8.24 -3.43 -7.42
CA SER A 38 9.33 -2.48 -7.63
C SER A 38 9.03 -1.50 -8.77
N GLU A 39 8.44 -1.98 -9.87
CA GLU A 39 7.99 -1.10 -10.97
C GLU A 39 6.86 -0.18 -10.52
N ALA A 40 5.92 -0.67 -9.71
CA ALA A 40 4.83 0.12 -9.16
C ALA A 40 5.32 1.23 -8.23
N GLN A 41 6.28 0.91 -7.35
CA GLN A 41 6.93 1.89 -6.48
C GLN A 41 7.66 2.95 -7.29
N GLN A 42 8.46 2.52 -8.28
CA GLN A 42 9.17 3.44 -9.15
C GLN A 42 8.20 4.34 -9.92
N PHE A 43 7.12 3.77 -10.46
CA PHE A 43 6.08 4.52 -11.16
C PHE A 43 5.43 5.57 -10.25
N CYS A 44 5.03 5.18 -9.03
CA CYS A 44 4.41 6.12 -8.09
C CYS A 44 5.39 7.23 -7.68
N ARG A 45 6.68 6.95 -7.51
CA ARG A 45 7.69 7.99 -7.21
C ARG A 45 7.96 8.93 -8.38
N GLN A 46 7.79 8.46 -9.62
CA GLN A 46 7.98 9.27 -10.83
C GLN A 46 6.77 10.18 -11.12
N HIS A 47 5.56 9.72 -10.82
CA HIS A 47 4.31 10.40 -11.21
C HIS A 47 3.51 10.99 -10.04
N TYR A 48 3.78 10.53 -8.82
CA TYR A 48 3.12 10.91 -7.58
C TYR A 48 4.18 11.07 -6.47
N HIS A 49 3.83 10.83 -5.20
CA HIS A 49 4.81 10.85 -4.11
C HIS A 49 5.44 9.47 -3.88
N ASP A 50 4.62 8.45 -3.61
CA ASP A 50 5.04 7.05 -3.45
C ASP A 50 3.82 6.12 -3.55
N LEU A 51 3.99 4.81 -3.32
CA LEU A 51 2.89 3.88 -3.09
C LEU A 51 2.06 4.28 -1.85
N ALA A 52 0.78 3.95 -1.88
CA ALA A 52 -0.17 4.30 -0.84
C ALA A 52 0.23 3.73 0.51
N CYS A 53 0.21 4.58 1.53
CA CYS A 53 0.41 4.19 2.91
C CYS A 53 -0.93 4.29 3.65
N VAL A 54 -1.29 3.27 4.41
CA VAL A 54 -2.57 3.19 5.12
C VAL A 54 -2.29 3.28 6.60
N SER A 55 -2.46 4.48 7.18
CA SER A 55 -2.08 4.76 8.56
C SER A 55 -3.24 4.74 9.54
N SER A 56 -4.48 4.71 9.04
CA SER A 56 -5.69 4.63 9.84
C SER A 56 -6.81 3.83 9.15
N SER A 57 -7.87 3.51 9.90
CA SER A 57 -9.07 2.91 9.33
C SER A 57 -9.77 3.85 8.34
N GLU A 58 -9.71 5.18 8.53
CA GLU A 58 -10.23 6.13 7.56
C GLU A 58 -9.44 6.09 6.24
N ASP A 59 -8.11 5.97 6.29
CA ASP A 59 -7.28 5.79 5.09
C ASP A 59 -7.69 4.52 4.34
N ASN A 60 -7.92 3.45 5.08
CA ASN A 60 -8.31 2.17 4.52
C ASN A 60 -9.67 2.22 3.78
N LEU A 61 -10.58 3.06 4.25
CA LEU A 61 -11.88 3.32 3.62
C LEU A 61 -11.78 4.27 2.41
N ARG A 62 -10.72 5.07 2.32
CA ARG A 62 -10.49 6.07 1.25
C ARG A 62 -9.75 5.51 0.05
N LEU A 63 -9.22 4.29 0.11
CA LEU A 63 -8.52 3.69 -1.01
C LEU A 63 -9.45 3.59 -2.23
N PRO A 64 -9.02 4.12 -3.40
CA PRO A 64 -9.86 4.18 -4.58
C PRO A 64 -10.10 2.77 -5.10
N ARG A 65 -11.38 2.44 -5.30
CA ARG A 65 -11.80 1.15 -5.80
C ARG A 65 -12.60 1.32 -7.10
N PRO A 66 -12.03 0.96 -8.26
CA PRO A 66 -12.78 0.98 -9.50
C PRO A 66 -13.97 0.02 -9.42
N PRO A 67 -15.14 0.41 -9.97
CA PRO A 67 -16.31 -0.48 -9.99
C PRO A 67 -15.98 -1.76 -10.77
N GLY A 68 -16.33 -2.91 -10.20
CA GLY A 68 -16.05 -4.22 -10.80
C GLY A 68 -14.62 -4.74 -10.60
N TYR A 69 -13.73 -3.97 -9.96
CA TYR A 69 -12.39 -4.44 -9.63
C TYR A 69 -12.35 -5.15 -8.26
N SER A 70 -11.86 -6.39 -8.26
CA SER A 70 -11.76 -7.26 -7.09
C SER A 70 -10.40 -7.94 -6.94
N ALA A 71 -9.46 -7.70 -7.86
CA ALA A 71 -8.13 -8.26 -7.77
C ALA A 71 -7.27 -7.43 -6.78
N PRO A 72 -6.22 -8.03 -6.21
CA PRO A 72 -5.29 -7.32 -5.34
C PRO A 72 -4.62 -6.12 -6.01
N VAL A 73 -4.13 -5.20 -5.17
CA VAL A 73 -3.33 -4.04 -5.59
C VAL A 73 -2.08 -3.91 -4.74
N TRP A 74 -1.03 -3.35 -5.34
CA TRP A 74 0.16 -2.93 -4.63
C TRP A 74 -0.08 -1.68 -3.80
N ILE A 75 0.42 -1.71 -2.56
CA ILE A 75 0.53 -0.59 -1.62
C ILE A 75 1.97 -0.51 -1.10
N GLY A 76 2.27 0.54 -0.34
CA GLY A 76 3.62 0.85 0.14
C GLY A 76 4.06 0.08 1.38
N LEU A 77 3.40 -1.01 1.76
CA LEU A 77 3.76 -1.80 2.93
C LEU A 77 4.78 -2.87 2.53
N TYR A 78 5.91 -2.95 3.24
CA TYR A 78 6.99 -3.90 2.97
C TYR A 78 7.66 -4.37 4.26
N ASP A 79 8.23 -5.57 4.24
CA ASP A 79 9.06 -6.10 5.33
C ASP A 79 10.52 -5.68 5.14
N ASP A 80 11.13 -5.13 6.18
CA ASP A 80 12.53 -4.72 6.17
C ASP A 80 13.41 -5.90 6.63
N PRO A 81 14.33 -6.39 5.79
CA PRO A 81 15.12 -7.57 6.11
C PRO A 81 16.13 -7.31 7.23
N THR A 82 16.37 -6.04 7.56
CA THR A 82 17.22 -5.62 8.67
C THR A 82 16.45 -5.46 9.98
N ASP A 83 15.12 -5.40 9.91
CA ASP A 83 14.22 -5.22 11.05
C ASP A 83 12.93 -6.03 10.85
N LEU A 84 13.05 -7.35 11.02
CA LEU A 84 11.94 -8.31 10.94
C LEU A 84 10.88 -8.13 12.04
N SER A 85 11.03 -7.13 12.92
CA SER A 85 10.08 -6.87 14.00
C SER A 85 8.92 -6.00 13.55
N GLN A 86 9.06 -5.24 12.45
CA GLN A 86 8.07 -4.24 12.02
C GLN A 86 8.01 -4.06 10.50
N TRP A 87 6.80 -4.17 9.96
CA TRP A 87 6.50 -3.71 8.60
C TRP A 87 6.64 -2.20 8.49
N LYS A 88 7.13 -1.73 7.34
CA LYS A 88 7.41 -0.32 7.07
C LYS A 88 6.64 0.17 5.86
N TRP A 89 6.40 1.48 5.84
CA TRP A 89 5.70 2.18 4.78
C TRP A 89 6.70 2.87 3.86
N THR A 90 6.52 2.81 2.54
CA THR A 90 7.49 3.41 1.59
C THR A 90 7.42 4.93 1.54
N ALA A 91 6.24 5.52 1.80
CA ALA A 91 6.03 6.96 1.74
C ALA A 91 6.39 7.70 3.03
N THR A 92 6.60 6.99 4.14
CA THR A 92 6.85 7.58 5.45
C THR A 92 7.88 6.80 6.25
N ASP A 93 8.73 7.50 7.01
CA ASP A 93 9.65 6.87 7.97
C ASP A 93 8.95 6.26 9.21
N SER A 94 7.61 6.18 9.18
CA SER A 94 6.82 5.59 10.26
C SER A 94 6.80 4.08 10.15
N SER A 95 7.12 3.39 11.23
CA SER A 95 6.77 1.98 11.36
C SER A 95 5.24 1.81 11.35
N GLY A 96 4.76 0.77 10.67
CA GLY A 96 3.33 0.55 10.45
C GLY A 96 2.60 0.21 11.74
N SER A 97 1.97 1.21 12.36
CA SER A 97 1.10 1.02 13.53
C SER A 97 -0.29 0.51 13.16
N PHE A 98 -0.79 0.88 11.98
CA PHE A 98 -2.01 0.36 11.41
C PHE A 98 -1.73 -0.86 10.54
N GLN A 99 -2.31 -1.98 10.93
CA GLN A 99 -2.15 -3.27 10.29
C GLN A 99 -3.52 -3.95 10.24
N ASN A 100 -4.06 -4.12 9.03
CA ASN A 100 -5.33 -4.81 8.81
C ASN A 100 -5.08 -6.10 8.03
N TRP A 101 -4.42 -7.06 8.67
CA TRP A 101 -4.02 -8.33 8.06
C TRP A 101 -5.17 -9.32 7.97
N GLU A 102 -5.14 -10.18 6.96
CA GLU A 102 -5.99 -11.36 6.94
C GLU A 102 -5.57 -12.36 8.02
N SER A 103 -6.52 -13.20 8.47
CA SER A 103 -6.27 -14.24 9.47
C SER A 103 -5.12 -15.16 9.05
N GLY A 104 -4.01 -15.12 9.80
CA GLY A 104 -2.83 -15.95 9.56
C GLY A 104 -1.64 -15.19 8.93
N GLU A 105 -1.80 -13.89 8.66
CA GLU A 105 -0.76 -12.99 8.17
C GLU A 105 -0.34 -11.96 9.24
N PRO A 106 0.88 -11.41 9.19
CA PRO A 106 1.96 -11.69 8.24
C PRO A 106 2.76 -12.95 8.62
N ARG A 107 3.28 -13.65 7.61
CA ARG A 107 4.30 -14.70 7.77
C ARG A 107 5.68 -14.07 7.75
N TYR A 108 6.37 -14.05 8.88
CA TYR A 108 7.77 -13.62 8.91
C TYR A 108 8.66 -14.66 8.22
N ILE A 109 9.01 -14.38 6.97
CA ILE A 109 9.96 -15.17 6.15
C ILE A 109 11.24 -14.35 6.00
N HIS A 110 12.39 -15.02 6.03
CA HIS A 110 13.74 -14.43 6.18
C HIS A 110 14.23 -13.51 5.04
N GLU A 111 13.36 -13.07 4.13
CA GLU A 111 13.69 -12.22 2.96
C GLU A 111 12.81 -10.95 2.95
N PRO A 112 13.21 -9.86 2.30
CA PRO A 112 12.35 -8.67 2.16
C PRO A 112 11.17 -8.96 1.23
N HIS A 113 9.94 -8.89 1.76
CA HIS A 113 8.73 -9.15 0.98
C HIS A 113 7.85 -7.90 0.85
N PRO A 114 7.41 -7.54 -0.37
CA PRO A 114 6.36 -6.55 -0.54
C PRO A 114 5.00 -7.10 -0.11
N ALA A 115 4.15 -6.28 0.49
CA ALA A 115 2.76 -6.65 0.79
C ALA A 115 1.83 -6.33 -0.39
N LEU A 116 0.81 -7.17 -0.57
CA LEU A 116 -0.39 -6.83 -1.31
C LEU A 116 -1.51 -6.45 -0.34
N VAL A 117 -2.51 -5.75 -0.87
CA VAL A 117 -3.80 -5.62 -0.22
C VAL A 117 -4.87 -6.14 -1.16
N THR A 118 -5.69 -7.06 -0.66
CA THR A 118 -6.96 -7.38 -1.30
C THR A 118 -7.96 -6.32 -0.89
N LEU A 119 -8.50 -5.59 -1.87
CA LEU A 119 -9.62 -4.68 -1.64
C LEU A 119 -10.87 -5.52 -1.34
N VAL A 120 -11.06 -5.90 -0.08
CA VAL A 120 -12.17 -6.79 0.33
C VAL A 120 -13.50 -6.07 0.12
N GLN A 121 -14.48 -6.76 -0.46
CA GLN A 121 -15.73 -6.16 -0.88
C GLN A 121 -16.73 -5.88 0.26
N THR A 122 -16.39 -6.20 1.49
CA THR A 122 -17.27 -5.97 2.65
C THR A 122 -17.19 -4.51 3.09
N LEU A 123 -18.24 -4.04 3.78
CA LEU A 123 -18.46 -2.66 4.24
C LEU A 123 -17.43 -2.15 5.30
N GLY A 124 -16.15 -2.54 5.21
CA GLY A 124 -15.14 -2.35 6.25
C GLY A 124 -13.71 -2.03 5.77
N GLY A 125 -13.48 -1.76 4.49
CA GLY A 125 -12.16 -1.34 3.96
C GLY A 125 -11.28 -2.50 3.44
N ALA A 126 -10.04 -2.18 3.06
CA ALA A 126 -9.11 -3.12 2.44
C ALA A 126 -8.33 -3.96 3.48
N VAL A 127 -7.92 -5.19 3.13
CA VAL A 127 -7.19 -6.11 4.02
C VAL A 127 -5.86 -6.48 3.38
N ALA A 128 -4.78 -6.35 4.14
CA ALA A 128 -3.43 -6.68 3.72
C ALA A 128 -3.20 -8.20 3.77
N GLN A 129 -2.50 -8.70 2.76
CA GLN A 129 -2.09 -10.10 2.62
C GLN A 129 -0.64 -10.12 2.15
N GLN A 130 0.16 -11.01 2.74
CA GLN A 130 1.50 -11.29 2.23
C GLN A 130 1.41 -12.23 1.01
N LEU A 131 2.29 -12.04 0.04
CA LEU A 131 2.45 -12.98 -1.07
C LEU A 131 3.49 -14.04 -0.71
N ASP A 132 3.14 -15.31 -0.91
CA ASP A 132 4.06 -16.45 -0.96
C ASP A 132 4.92 -16.43 -2.24
#